data_AF-A0A8K0J185-F1
#
_entry.id   AF-A0A8K0J185-F1
#
_cell.length_a   1.000
_cell.length_b   1.000
_cell.length_c   1.000
_cell.angle_alpha   90.00
_cell.angle_beta   90.00
_cell.angle_gamma   90.00
#
_symmetry.space_group_name_H-M   'P 1'
#
loop_
_entity.id
_entity.type
_entity.pdbx_description
1 polymer ?
#
loop_
_entity_poly.entity_id
_entity_poly.type
_entity_poly.pdbx_seq_one_letter_code
_entity_poly.pdbx_strand_id
1 'polypeptide(L)'
;MKSFLVALVVCAHTVVGTTPAVPTPTPASVVVQIPPGGDKDCLANYIVKQCLQTESDKLSACTVTDYQCICYASQAIATCYNNCPNDTRGPLATQAMNAACAAAAQYSAAQPQHSPTPLASGTSTGSGSGS
;
A
#
# COMPACT_ATOMS: atom_id res chain seq x y z
N MET A 1 36.39 -7.93 20.09
CA MET A 1 35.72 -8.21 21.37
C MET A 1 35.40 -6.89 22.06
N LYS A 2 34.15 -6.45 22.04
CA LYS A 2 33.51 -5.62 23.09
C LYS A 2 32.01 -5.60 22.76
N SER A 3 31.29 -6.42 23.52
CA SER A 3 29.83 -6.53 23.49
C SER A 3 29.19 -5.19 23.84
N PHE A 4 28.22 -4.75 23.04
CA PHE A 4 27.24 -3.77 23.49
C PHE A 4 25.94 -4.51 23.82
N LEU A 5 25.59 -4.38 25.10
CA LEU A 5 24.49 -5.00 25.79
C LEU A 5 23.17 -4.42 25.25
N VAL A 6 22.28 -5.31 24.80
CA VAL A 6 20.89 -5.01 24.45
C VAL A 6 20.13 -4.70 25.75
N ALA A 7 19.79 -3.44 25.96
CA ALA A 7 18.84 -3.05 27.01
C ALA A 7 17.41 -3.18 26.43
N LEU A 8 16.79 -4.33 26.73
CA LEU A 8 15.41 -4.63 26.41
C LEU A 8 14.51 -3.86 27.40
N VAL A 9 14.11 -2.65 27.04
CA VAL A 9 13.10 -1.88 27.78
C VAL A 9 11.73 -2.45 27.42
N VAL A 10 11.21 -3.31 28.29
CA VAL A 10 9.79 -3.70 28.28
C VAL A 10 9.00 -2.52 28.87
N CYS A 11 8.43 -1.68 28.01
CA CYS A 11 7.37 -0.77 28.43
C CYS A 11 6.08 -1.59 28.60
N ALA A 12 5.57 -1.67 29.83
CA ALA A 12 4.21 -2.14 30.09
C ALA A 12 3.25 -1.01 29.66
N HIS A 13 2.54 -1.20 28.55
CA HIS A 13 1.53 -0.24 28.10
C HIS A 13 0.21 -0.58 28.80
N THR A 14 -0.18 0.22 29.78
CA THR A 14 -1.52 0.18 30.36
C THR A 14 -2.52 0.67 29.29
N VAL A 15 -3.35 -0.25 28.80
CA VAL A 15 -4.46 0.08 27.89
C VAL A 15 -5.57 0.78 28.67
N VAL A 16 -5.52 2.12 28.71
CA VAL A 16 -6.67 2.93 29.14
C VAL A 16 -7.59 3.08 27.93
N GLY A 17 -8.71 2.35 27.94
CA GLY A 17 -9.80 2.51 27.00
C GLY A 17 -10.50 3.85 27.19
N THR A 18 -10.03 4.87 26.46
CA THR A 18 -10.77 6.11 26.27
C THR A 18 -11.57 5.96 24.98
N THR A 19 -12.89 5.96 25.08
CA THR A 19 -13.76 6.14 23.92
C THR A 19 -13.52 7.55 23.37
N PRO A 20 -13.07 7.74 22.12
CA PRO A 20 -13.05 9.07 21.53
C PRO A 20 -14.50 9.53 21.37
N ALA A 21 -14.85 10.61 22.08
CA ALA A 21 -16.01 11.41 21.72
C ALA A 21 -15.82 11.85 20.27
N VAL A 22 -16.68 11.37 19.37
CA VAL A 22 -16.70 11.79 17.98
C VAL A 22 -17.08 13.27 17.98
N PRO A 23 -16.19 14.21 17.62
CA PRO A 23 -16.61 15.59 17.45
C PRO A 23 -17.61 15.64 16.30
N THR A 24 -18.82 16.13 16.57
CA THR A 24 -19.78 16.47 15.53
C THR A 24 -19.10 17.43 14.56
N PRO A 25 -18.95 17.08 13.26
CA PRO A 25 -18.31 17.97 12.32
C PRO A 25 -19.14 19.23 12.19
N THR A 26 -18.64 20.33 12.76
CA THR A 26 -19.06 21.67 12.37
C THR A 26 -18.75 21.80 10.88
N PRO A 27 -19.66 22.31 10.03
CA PRO A 27 -19.32 22.62 8.64
C PRO A 27 -18.37 23.83 8.63
N ALA A 28 -17.10 23.57 8.95
CA ALA A 28 -16.02 24.47 8.58
C ALA A 28 -16.06 24.54 7.05
N SER A 29 -16.23 25.73 6.50
CA SER A 29 -16.00 25.98 5.09
C SER A 29 -14.53 25.72 4.81
N VAL A 30 -14.20 24.47 4.49
CA VAL A 30 -12.90 24.07 4.00
C VAL A 30 -12.80 24.67 2.61
N VAL A 31 -12.08 25.78 2.51
CA VAL A 31 -11.66 26.30 1.20
C VAL A 31 -10.77 25.23 0.59
N VAL A 32 -11.34 24.43 -0.31
CA VAL A 32 -10.61 23.39 -1.05
C VAL A 32 -9.61 24.12 -1.93
N GLN A 33 -8.38 24.21 -1.47
CA GLN A 33 -7.27 24.69 -2.30
C GLN A 33 -7.01 23.64 -3.38
N ILE A 34 -7.47 23.96 -4.59
CA ILE A 34 -7.20 23.19 -5.80
C ILE A 34 -5.74 23.44 -6.19
N PRO A 35 -4.85 22.43 -6.14
CA PRO A 35 -3.50 22.60 -6.66
C PRO A 35 -3.54 22.84 -8.19
N PRO A 36 -2.58 23.58 -8.74
CA PRO A 36 -2.53 23.86 -10.17
C PRO A 36 -2.47 22.56 -10.97
N GLY A 37 -3.34 22.44 -11.98
CA GLY A 37 -3.47 21.26 -12.83
C GLY A 37 -4.51 20.22 -12.38
N GLY A 38 -5.18 20.43 -11.25
CA GLY A 38 -6.36 19.64 -10.88
C GLY A 38 -7.62 20.06 -11.63
N ASP A 39 -8.50 19.10 -11.90
CA ASP A 39 -9.82 19.40 -12.45
C ASP A 39 -10.64 20.22 -11.43
N LYS A 40 -10.89 21.49 -11.78
CA LYS A 40 -11.72 22.43 -11.01
C LYS A 40 -13.20 22.04 -10.99
N ASP A 41 -13.62 21.20 -11.94
CA ASP A 41 -14.97 20.68 -12.07
C ASP A 41 -15.12 19.30 -11.38
N CYS A 42 -14.02 18.76 -10.81
CA CYS A 42 -14.09 17.54 -10.05
C CYS A 42 -14.60 17.78 -8.61
N LEU A 43 -15.86 17.41 -8.38
CA LEU A 43 -16.50 17.43 -7.05
C LEU A 43 -15.74 16.61 -5.99
N ALA A 44 -14.96 15.62 -6.42
CA ALA A 44 -14.16 14.73 -5.58
C ALA A 44 -12.68 15.12 -5.48
N ASN A 45 -12.31 16.37 -5.76
CA ASN A 45 -10.91 16.83 -5.73
C ASN A 45 -10.22 16.53 -4.39
N TYR A 46 -10.93 16.69 -3.27
CA TYR A 46 -10.40 16.32 -1.95
C TYR A 46 -10.04 14.83 -1.85
N ILE A 47 -10.86 13.94 -2.41
CA ILE A 47 -10.61 12.49 -2.43
C ILE A 47 -9.34 12.20 -3.24
N VAL A 48 -9.22 12.79 -4.43
CA VAL A 48 -8.03 12.65 -5.27
C VAL A 48 -6.79 13.15 -4.56
N LYS A 49 -6.85 14.32 -3.92
CA LYS A 49 -5.71 14.88 -3.18
C LYS A 49 -5.25 13.97 -2.04
N GLN A 50 -6.17 13.47 -1.22
CA GLN A 50 -5.82 12.59 -0.09
C GLN A 50 -5.27 11.24 -0.59
N CYS A 51 -5.87 10.70 -1.64
CA CYS A 51 -5.36 9.49 -2.29
C CYS A 51 -3.94 9.72 -2.83
N LEU A 52 -3.73 10.78 -3.62
CA LEU A 52 -2.42 11.09 -4.18
C LEU A 52 -1.36 11.31 -3.10
N GLN A 53 -1.68 11.98 -1.99
CA GLN A 53 -0.75 12.15 -0.88
C GLN A 53 -0.33 10.78 -0.34
N THR A 54 -1.30 9.97 0.08
CA THR A 54 -1.05 8.68 0.72
C THR A 54 -0.34 7.70 -0.20
N GLU A 55 -0.73 7.63 -1.48
CA GLU A 55 -0.15 6.70 -2.43
C GLU A 55 1.22 7.18 -2.96
N SER A 56 1.46 8.49 -3.03
CA SER A 56 2.81 9.02 -3.32
C SER A 56 3.76 8.76 -2.16
N ASP A 57 3.29 8.84 -0.92
CA ASP A 57 4.09 8.49 0.25
C ASP A 57 4.47 7.01 0.22
N LYS A 58 3.55 6.11 -0.15
CA LYS A 58 3.85 4.68 -0.38
C LYS A 58 4.87 4.49 -1.49
N LEU A 59 4.72 5.19 -2.63
CA LEU A 59 5.68 5.11 -3.72
C LEU A 59 7.08 5.56 -3.29
N SER A 60 7.16 6.61 -2.47
CA SER A 60 8.44 7.12 -1.93
C SER A 60 9.09 6.17 -0.91
N ALA A 61 8.28 5.34 -0.25
CA ALA A 61 8.75 4.32 0.68
C ALA A 61 9.28 3.06 -0.03
N CYS A 62 8.97 2.87 -1.33
CA CYS A 62 9.53 1.78 -2.11
C CYS A 62 11.03 1.98 -2.31
N THR A 63 11.80 0.90 -2.23
CA THR A 63 13.20 0.95 -2.70
C THR A 63 13.23 1.07 -4.21
N VAL A 64 14.26 1.71 -4.76
CA VAL A 64 14.38 1.96 -6.21
C VAL A 64 14.43 0.69 -7.07
N THR A 65 14.73 -0.46 -6.47
CA THR A 65 14.76 -1.78 -7.11
C THR A 65 13.58 -2.67 -6.73
N ASP A 66 12.68 -2.20 -5.85
CA ASP A 66 11.46 -2.93 -5.52
C ASP A 66 10.38 -2.61 -6.57
N TYR A 67 10.57 -3.18 -7.75
CA TYR A 67 9.70 -2.93 -8.89
C TYR A 67 8.24 -3.35 -8.63
N GLN A 68 8.01 -4.35 -7.76
CA GLN A 68 6.67 -4.74 -7.35
C GLN A 68 6.02 -3.66 -6.49
N CYS A 69 6.71 -3.16 -5.46
CA CYS A 69 6.22 -2.03 -4.66
C CYS A 69 5.91 -0.81 -5.54
N ILE A 70 6.82 -0.46 -6.45
CA ILE A 70 6.66 0.68 -7.38
C ILE A 70 5.43 0.48 -8.28
N CYS A 71 5.22 -0.73 -8.81
CA CYS A 71 4.04 -1.04 -9.62
C CYS A 71 2.74 -0.88 -8.83
N TYR A 72 2.64 -1.47 -7.63
CA TYR A 72 1.42 -1.39 -6.81
C TYR A 72 1.10 0.05 -6.40
N ALA A 73 2.10 0.81 -5.95
CA ALA A 73 1.89 2.22 -5.58
C ALA A 73 1.49 3.07 -6.80
N SER A 74 2.12 2.85 -7.95
CA SER A 74 1.77 3.57 -9.19
C SER A 74 0.36 3.21 -9.69
N GLN A 75 -0.09 1.97 -9.50
CA GLN A 75 -1.45 1.55 -9.81
C GLN A 75 -2.49 2.22 -8.91
N ALA A 76 -2.19 2.35 -7.63
CA ALA A 76 -3.05 3.07 -6.70
C ALA A 76 -3.12 4.57 -7.06
N ILE A 77 -2.00 5.21 -7.41
CA ILE A 77 -1.95 6.59 -7.92
C ILE A 77 -2.83 6.76 -9.16
N ALA A 78 -2.72 5.86 -10.15
CA ALA A 78 -3.56 5.92 -11.35
C ALA A 78 -5.05 5.79 -11.00
N THR A 79 -5.36 4.90 -10.05
CA THR A 79 -6.73 4.68 -9.55
C THR A 79 -7.27 5.89 -8.79
N CYS A 80 -6.43 6.70 -8.14
CA CYS A 80 -6.86 7.94 -7.49
C CYS A 80 -7.64 8.83 -8.48
N TYR A 81 -7.16 8.92 -9.73
CA TYR A 81 -7.78 9.74 -10.76
C TYR A 81 -9.13 9.20 -11.26
N ASN A 82 -9.53 7.96 -10.94
CA ASN A 82 -10.88 7.46 -11.26
C ASN A 82 -11.99 8.25 -10.53
N ASN A 83 -11.65 8.95 -9.45
CA ASN A 83 -12.59 9.85 -8.77
C ASN A 83 -12.81 11.17 -9.55
N CYS A 84 -11.94 11.50 -10.51
CA CYS A 84 -12.01 12.68 -11.37
C CYS A 84 -11.72 12.30 -12.84
N PRO A 85 -12.68 11.71 -13.57
CA PRO A 85 -12.44 11.15 -14.90
C PRO A 85 -12.00 12.17 -15.97
N ASN A 86 -12.28 13.46 -15.76
CA ASN A 86 -11.85 14.54 -16.66
C ASN A 86 -10.52 15.19 -16.22
N ASP A 87 -9.88 14.68 -15.16
CA ASP A 87 -8.57 15.17 -14.74
C ASP A 87 -7.52 14.83 -15.79
N THR A 88 -6.96 15.87 -16.40
CA THR A 88 -5.97 15.78 -17.48
C THR A 88 -4.69 15.02 -17.08
N ARG A 89 -4.43 14.84 -15.79
CA ARG A 89 -3.28 14.09 -15.27
C ARG A 89 -3.51 12.58 -15.25
N GLY A 90 -4.76 12.13 -15.29
CA GLY A 90 -5.13 10.70 -15.26
C GLY A 90 -4.44 9.87 -16.35
N PRO A 91 -4.45 10.27 -17.64
CA PRO A 91 -3.77 9.52 -18.70
C PRO A 91 -2.26 9.35 -18.49
N LEU A 92 -1.58 10.40 -18.00
CA LEU A 92 -0.14 10.33 -17.68
C LEU A 92 0.13 9.41 -16.49
N ALA A 93 -0.71 9.44 -15.46
CA ALA A 93 -0.60 8.53 -14.32
C ALA A 93 -0.77 7.06 -14.75
N THR A 94 -1.71 6.78 -15.64
CA THR A 94 -1.90 5.43 -16.22
C THR A 94 -0.69 5.01 -17.05
N GLN A 95 -0.09 5.90 -17.84
CA GLN A 95 1.14 5.60 -18.57
C GLN A 95 2.30 5.27 -17.62
N ALA A 96 2.46 6.04 -16.54
CA ALA A 96 3.48 5.78 -15.52
C ALA A 96 3.26 4.43 -14.82
N MET A 97 2.02 4.10 -14.45
CA MET A 97 1.65 2.78 -13.92
C MET A 97 2.06 1.66 -14.88
N ASN A 98 1.71 1.78 -16.16
CA ASN A 98 2.03 0.76 -17.16
C ASN A 98 3.55 0.53 -17.27
N ALA A 99 4.34 1.60 -17.27
CA ALA A 99 5.80 1.51 -17.31
C ALA A 99 6.37 0.84 -16.04
N ALA A 100 5.89 1.23 -14.86
CA ALA A 100 6.29 0.64 -13.58
C ALA A 100 5.98 -0.87 -13.53
N CYS A 101 4.78 -1.26 -13.94
CA CYS A 101 4.36 -2.66 -13.93
C CYS A 101 5.02 -3.50 -15.03
N ALA A 102 5.35 -2.90 -16.18
CA ALA A 102 6.18 -3.55 -17.18
C ALA A 102 7.58 -3.84 -16.61
N ALA A 103 8.20 -2.89 -15.90
CA ALA A 103 9.48 -3.12 -15.22
C ALA A 103 9.35 -4.23 -14.17
N ALA A 104 8.29 -4.22 -13.36
CA ALA A 104 8.01 -5.29 -12.41
C ALA A 104 7.94 -6.65 -13.10
N ALA A 105 7.23 -6.77 -14.22
CA ALA A 105 7.15 -8.01 -14.98
C ALA A 105 8.52 -8.50 -15.49
N GLN A 106 9.39 -7.59 -15.94
CA GLN A 106 10.74 -7.94 -16.39
C GLN A 106 11.64 -8.41 -15.24
N TYR A 107 11.63 -7.71 -14.11
CA TYR A 107 12.60 -7.94 -13.03
C TYR A 107 12.10 -8.93 -11.95
N SER A 108 10.79 -9.19 -11.86
CA SER A 108 10.25 -10.22 -10.96
C SER A 108 10.56 -11.64 -11.45
N ALA A 109 10.81 -11.81 -12.75
CA ALA A 109 11.24 -13.08 -13.34
C ALA A 109 12.71 -13.44 -13.01
N ALA A 110 13.49 -12.51 -12.46
CA ALA A 110 14.91 -12.70 -12.12
C ALA A 110 15.15 -13.05 -10.64
N GLN A 111 14.12 -13.06 -9.80
CA GLN A 111 14.25 -13.60 -8.44
C GLN A 111 14.20 -15.13 -8.55
N PRO A 112 15.24 -15.87 -8.13
CA PRO A 112 15.14 -17.32 -8.06
C PRO A 112 13.98 -17.65 -7.13
N GLN A 113 12.93 -18.23 -7.71
CA GLN A 113 11.89 -18.86 -6.92
C GLN A 113 12.61 -19.90 -6.07
N HIS A 114 12.67 -19.69 -4.75
CA HIS A 114 12.97 -20.78 -3.84
C HIS A 114 11.83 -21.78 -4.02
N SER A 115 12.05 -22.73 -4.93
CA SER A 115 11.17 -23.85 -5.18
C SER A 115 10.94 -24.51 -3.83
N PRO A 116 9.71 -24.55 -3.29
CA PRO A 116 9.48 -25.25 -2.04
C PRO A 116 9.86 -26.72 -2.26
N THR A 117 10.88 -27.18 -1.53
CA THR A 117 11.23 -28.60 -1.48
C THR A 117 9.97 -29.36 -1.08
N PRO A 118 9.48 -30.32 -1.88
CA PRO A 118 8.31 -31.09 -1.49
C PRO A 118 8.65 -31.88 -0.23
N LEU A 119 8.05 -31.49 0.90
CA LEU A 119 8.08 -32.27 2.12
C LEU A 119 7.24 -33.53 1.85
N ALA A 120 7.90 -34.67 1.72
CA ALA A 120 7.24 -35.96 1.62
C ALA A 120 6.40 -36.18 2.90
N SER A 121 5.10 -36.00 2.80
CA SER A 121 4.15 -36.40 3.84
C SER A 121 4.15 -37.92 3.92
N GLY A 122 4.72 -38.43 5.02
CA GLY A 122 4.83 -39.85 5.30
C GLY A 122 3.47 -40.55 5.36
N THR A 123 3.40 -41.70 4.69
CA THR A 123 2.34 -42.69 4.82
C THR A 123 2.12 -43.05 6.28
N SER A 124 0.93 -42.75 6.80
CA SER A 124 0.45 -43.31 8.07
C SER A 124 -0.58 -44.39 7.77
N THR A 125 -0.11 -45.64 7.84
CA THR A 125 -0.93 -46.84 7.99
C THR A 125 -1.68 -46.78 9.31
N GLY A 126 -3.00 -46.91 9.28
CA GLY A 126 -3.85 -47.01 10.47
C GLY A 126 -5.00 -47.97 10.23
N SER A 127 -4.82 -49.23 10.63
CA SER A 127 -5.85 -50.27 10.73
C SER A 127 -6.80 -50.01 11.90
N GLY A 128 -8.11 -50.25 11.73
CA GLY A 128 -9.05 -50.24 12.86
C GLY A 128 -10.52 -50.45 12.49
N SER A 129 -11.09 -51.56 12.94
CA SER A 129 -12.41 -52.13 12.67
C SER A 129 -13.59 -51.50 13.43
N GLY A 130 -14.82 -51.68 12.92
CA GLY A 130 -16.01 -51.98 13.74
C GLY A 130 -17.20 -51.02 13.68
N SER A 131 -18.27 -51.42 12.99
CA SER A 131 -19.67 -51.58 13.47
C SER A 131 -20.58 -52.03 12.33
#